data_AF-A0A1M6U5F4-F1
#
_entry.id   AF-A0A1M6U5F4-F1
#
_cell.length_a   1.000
_cell.length_b   1.000
_cell.length_c   1.000
_cell.angle_alpha   90.00
_cell.angle_beta   90.00
_cell.angle_gamma   90.00
#
_symmetry.space_group_name_H-M   'P 1'
#
loop_
_entity.id
_entity.type
_entity.pdbx_description
1 polymer ?
#
loop_
_entity_poly.entity_id
_entity_poly.type
_entity_poly.pdbx_seq_one_letter_code
_entity_poly.pdbx_strand_id
1 'polypeptide(L)'
;MKFFSAVFALILCARTLSVAADSAIFALPPEIQNAAKRSMDQALNTNYAASFLAIEKIHSQNPGVACVLKNIVRLTKFDDLGDTLALEKAAEELADCQADGAWDVLREFELGYAKSAQGHSFKGALATRRAAKKFEDSQDKDARAIYSIYAYYVEDGFGFLPFISDDRENHLKILEERAAHSPLFWAIFATPLAWMYYDKEEYDKALAVVERSLAKSPKNPIFIQMKADMLYKQKRYAEAAAIYENSAAEYLKRSGKSVRYFCAIGNLARIYLDAGKENLSRQNAEKLNDPDYKKIENWMPESLVKDLKKKKLYP
;
A
#
# COMPACT_ATOMS: atom_id res chain seq x y z
N MET A 1 -52.44 2.66 -61.75
CA MET A 1 -51.00 2.39 -61.97
C MET A 1 -50.23 3.04 -60.81
N LYS A 2 -49.72 2.22 -59.87
CA LYS A 2 -48.69 2.48 -58.82
C LYS A 2 -48.92 3.71 -57.91
N PHE A 3 -49.52 3.58 -56.72
CA PHE A 3 -48.90 3.18 -55.44
C PHE A 3 -47.41 3.57 -55.30
N PHE A 4 -47.13 4.66 -54.60
CA PHE A 4 -45.84 4.93 -53.97
C PHE A 4 -46.07 5.03 -52.46
N SER A 5 -45.89 3.90 -51.78
CA SER A 5 -45.79 3.83 -50.33
C SER A 5 -44.38 4.26 -49.91
N ALA A 6 -44.31 5.21 -48.98
CA ALA A 6 -43.07 5.57 -48.30
C ALA A 6 -42.60 4.38 -47.44
N VAL A 7 -41.46 3.80 -47.80
CA VAL A 7 -40.76 2.83 -46.95
C VAL A 7 -39.91 3.63 -45.96
N PHE A 8 -40.43 3.79 -44.75
CA PHE A 8 -39.64 4.15 -43.59
C PHE A 8 -38.75 2.94 -43.24
N ALA A 9 -37.49 2.97 -43.67
CA ALA A 9 -36.49 2.04 -43.18
C ALA A 9 -36.09 2.46 -41.76
N LEU A 10 -36.72 1.83 -40.75
CA LEU A 10 -36.23 1.83 -39.38
C LEU A 10 -34.86 1.13 -39.38
N ILE A 11 -33.79 1.91 -39.46
CA ILE A 11 -32.45 1.43 -39.08
C ILE A 11 -32.47 1.36 -37.55
N LEU A 12 -32.87 0.21 -37.02
CA LEU A 12 -32.47 -0.18 -35.67
C LEU A 12 -30.94 -0.26 -35.69
N CYS A 13 -30.27 0.82 -35.29
CA CYS A 13 -28.95 0.72 -34.70
C CYS A 13 -29.13 -0.11 -33.44
N ALA A 14 -28.98 -1.44 -33.59
CA ALA A 14 -28.60 -2.30 -32.50
C ALA A 14 -27.24 -1.80 -32.02
N ARG A 15 -27.26 -0.83 -31.09
CA ARG A 15 -26.16 -0.67 -30.14
C ARG A 15 -26.10 -2.00 -29.41
N THR A 16 -25.27 -2.90 -29.90
CA THR A 16 -24.70 -3.91 -29.03
C THR A 16 -24.06 -3.10 -27.91
N LEU A 17 -24.72 -3.10 -26.75
CA LEU A 17 -24.05 -2.87 -25.49
C LEU A 17 -22.97 -3.95 -25.45
N SER A 18 -21.80 -3.61 -25.99
CA SER A 18 -20.55 -4.20 -25.54
C SER A 18 -20.54 -3.95 -24.04
N VAL A 19 -20.99 -4.96 -23.29
CA VAL A 19 -20.54 -5.10 -21.92
C VAL A 19 -19.03 -5.13 -22.08
N ALA A 20 -18.37 -4.02 -21.78
CA ALA A 20 -16.92 -3.94 -21.80
C ALA A 20 -16.47 -5.10 -20.93
N ALA A 21 -15.93 -6.15 -21.56
CA ALA A 21 -15.32 -7.23 -20.80
C ALA A 21 -14.28 -6.55 -19.93
N ASP A 22 -14.43 -6.64 -18.60
CA ASP A 22 -13.42 -6.19 -17.65
C ASP A 22 -12.10 -6.79 -18.16
N SER A 23 -11.23 -5.95 -18.73
CA SER A 23 -9.99 -6.43 -19.30
C SER A 23 -9.16 -6.88 -18.13
N ALA A 24 -8.95 -8.19 -17.96
CA ALA A 24 -8.16 -8.73 -16.87
C ALA A 24 -6.68 -8.76 -17.27
N ILE A 25 -6.04 -7.59 -17.40
CA ILE A 25 -4.67 -7.48 -17.93
C ILE A 25 -3.61 -8.03 -16.97
N PHE A 26 -3.98 -8.21 -15.71
CA PHE A 26 -3.20 -8.94 -14.69
C PHE A 26 -3.59 -10.41 -14.55
N ALA A 27 -4.49 -10.93 -15.39
CA ALA A 27 -4.86 -12.34 -15.34
C ALA A 27 -3.63 -13.23 -15.55
N LEU A 28 -3.54 -14.26 -14.72
CA LEU A 28 -2.49 -15.26 -14.78
C LEU A 28 -3.08 -16.59 -15.24
N PRO A 29 -2.32 -17.42 -15.98
CA PRO A 29 -2.71 -18.78 -16.29
C PRO A 29 -3.08 -19.56 -15.01
N PRO A 30 -4.09 -20.46 -15.06
CA PRO A 30 -4.55 -21.23 -13.89
C PRO A 30 -3.42 -21.95 -13.14
N GLU A 31 -2.38 -22.38 -13.88
CA GLU A 31 -1.22 -23.11 -13.39
C GLU A 31 -0.40 -22.31 -12.36
N ILE A 32 -0.31 -20.98 -12.54
CA ILE A 32 0.47 -20.09 -11.67
C ILE A 32 -0.39 -19.14 -10.83
N GLN A 33 -1.67 -18.98 -11.16
CA GLN A 33 -2.57 -18.07 -10.45
C GLN A 33 -2.70 -18.41 -8.95
N ASN A 34 -2.81 -19.70 -8.60
CA ASN A 34 -2.88 -20.12 -7.21
C ASN A 34 -1.56 -19.90 -6.46
N ALA A 35 -0.43 -20.06 -7.15
CA ALA A 35 0.88 -19.78 -6.58
C ALA A 35 1.07 -18.28 -6.30
N ALA A 36 0.60 -17.41 -7.21
CA ALA A 36 0.62 -15.96 -7.04
C ALA A 36 -0.25 -15.49 -5.86
N LYS A 37 -1.49 -15.99 -5.76
CA LYS A 37 -2.36 -15.68 -4.59
C LYS A 37 -1.71 -16.13 -3.29
N ARG A 38 -1.20 -17.37 -3.27
CA ARG A 38 -0.52 -17.92 -2.10
C ARG A 38 0.70 -17.10 -1.71
N SER A 39 1.50 -16.61 -2.66
CA SER A 39 2.68 -15.82 -2.32
C SER A 39 2.28 -14.51 -1.62
N MET A 40 1.27 -13.81 -2.13
CA MET A 40 0.77 -12.58 -1.50
C MET A 40 0.18 -12.86 -0.11
N ASP A 41 -0.64 -13.90 0.03
CA ASP A 41 -1.22 -14.28 1.33
C ASP A 41 -0.14 -14.63 2.36
N GLN A 42 0.90 -15.35 1.96
CA GLN A 42 2.02 -15.70 2.86
C GLN A 42 2.81 -14.46 3.27
N ALA A 43 3.06 -13.52 2.35
CA ALA A 43 3.73 -12.26 2.67
C ALA A 43 2.92 -11.42 3.66
N LEU A 44 1.61 -11.32 3.46
CA LEU A 44 0.69 -10.61 4.37
C LEU A 44 0.58 -11.24 5.75
N ASN A 45 0.88 -12.54 5.88
CA ASN A 45 0.98 -13.25 7.15
C ASN A 45 2.42 -13.35 7.66
N THR A 46 3.34 -12.58 7.07
CA THR A 46 4.76 -12.46 7.43
C THR A 46 5.57 -13.75 7.31
N ASN A 47 5.05 -14.71 6.53
CA ASN A 47 5.75 -15.92 6.14
C ASN A 47 6.48 -15.71 4.81
N TYR A 48 7.50 -14.86 4.86
CA TYR A 48 8.25 -14.46 3.66
C TYR A 48 8.93 -15.64 2.97
N ALA A 49 9.43 -16.62 3.72
CA ALA A 49 10.06 -17.81 3.16
C ALA A 49 9.06 -18.63 2.31
N ALA A 50 7.86 -18.90 2.84
CA ALA A 50 6.82 -19.59 2.07
C ALA A 50 6.31 -18.76 0.88
N SER A 51 6.32 -17.43 1.01
CA SER A 51 6.00 -16.53 -0.10
C SER A 51 6.99 -16.68 -1.26
N PHE A 52 8.30 -16.61 -0.98
CA PHE A 52 9.34 -16.82 -2.00
C PHE A 52 9.26 -18.23 -2.62
N LEU A 53 9.05 -19.28 -1.81
CA LEU A 53 8.89 -20.65 -2.32
C LEU A 53 7.68 -20.81 -3.26
N ALA A 54 6.59 -20.06 -3.02
CA ALA A 54 5.45 -20.05 -3.94
C ALA A 54 5.80 -19.35 -5.27
N ILE A 55 6.63 -18.29 -5.22
CA ILE A 55 7.06 -17.54 -6.40
C ILE A 55 8.04 -18.32 -7.28
N GLU A 56 8.90 -19.15 -6.70
CA GLU A 56 9.80 -20.03 -7.47
C GLU A 56 9.03 -20.94 -8.45
N LYS A 57 7.81 -21.36 -8.10
CA LYS A 57 6.94 -22.15 -9.00
C LYS A 57 6.41 -21.35 -10.19
N ILE A 58 6.34 -20.03 -10.05
CA ILE A 58 5.91 -19.09 -11.09
C ILE A 58 7.09 -18.83 -12.02
N HIS A 59 8.31 -18.73 -11.47
CA HIS A 59 9.52 -18.35 -12.22
C HIS A 59 9.80 -19.24 -13.43
N SER A 60 9.57 -20.55 -13.31
CA SER A 60 9.77 -21.49 -14.42
C SER A 60 8.80 -21.32 -15.60
N GLN A 61 7.66 -20.66 -15.38
CA GLN A 61 6.62 -20.46 -16.40
C GLN A 61 6.53 -19.01 -16.87
N ASN A 62 6.72 -18.06 -15.96
CA ASN A 62 6.70 -16.64 -16.25
C ASN A 62 7.71 -15.91 -15.33
N PRO A 63 8.97 -15.77 -15.77
CA PRO A 63 10.02 -15.14 -14.96
C PRO A 63 9.75 -13.66 -14.67
N GLY A 64 9.07 -12.94 -15.59
CA GLY A 64 8.71 -11.54 -15.40
C GLY A 64 7.69 -11.33 -14.28
N VAL A 65 6.59 -12.10 -14.29
CA VAL A 65 5.60 -12.07 -13.18
C VAL A 65 6.25 -12.48 -11.86
N ALA A 66 7.10 -13.52 -11.88
CA ALA A 66 7.82 -13.95 -10.69
C ALA A 66 8.75 -12.85 -10.15
N CYS A 67 9.43 -12.11 -11.02
CA CYS A 67 10.24 -10.95 -10.62
C CYS A 67 9.40 -9.91 -9.88
N VAL A 68 8.29 -9.48 -10.48
CA VAL A 68 7.40 -8.46 -9.89
C VAL A 68 6.88 -8.91 -8.53
N LEU A 69 6.30 -10.11 -8.44
CA LEU A 69 5.78 -10.63 -7.17
C LEU A 69 6.87 -10.78 -6.11
N LYS A 70 8.08 -11.21 -6.48
CA LYS A 70 9.21 -11.32 -5.55
C LYS A 70 9.59 -9.97 -4.96
N ASN A 71 9.50 -8.92 -5.76
CA ASN A 71 9.85 -7.57 -5.31
C ASN A 71 8.75 -6.91 -4.50
N ILE A 72 7.46 -7.19 -4.76
CA ILE A 72 6.38 -6.87 -3.82
C ILE A 72 6.67 -7.44 -2.42
N VAL A 73 7.10 -8.70 -2.34
CA VAL A 73 7.44 -9.34 -1.06
C VAL A 73 8.63 -8.65 -0.38
N ARG A 74 9.66 -8.26 -1.14
CA ARG A 74 10.81 -7.52 -0.59
C ARG A 74 10.44 -6.13 -0.08
N LEU A 75 9.63 -5.39 -0.84
CA LEU A 75 9.12 -4.09 -0.41
C LEU A 75 8.23 -4.22 0.83
N THR A 76 7.43 -5.30 0.92
CA THR A 76 6.66 -5.63 2.13
C THR A 76 7.57 -5.90 3.32
N LYS A 77 8.66 -6.66 3.13
CA LYS A 77 9.66 -6.90 4.20
C LYS A 77 10.32 -5.61 4.66
N PHE A 78 10.63 -4.70 3.73
CA PHE A 78 11.15 -3.38 4.06
C PHE A 78 10.14 -2.60 4.91
N ASP A 79 8.85 -2.57 4.53
CA ASP A 79 7.82 -1.87 5.29
C ASP A 79 7.54 -2.49 6.68
N ASP A 80 7.59 -3.82 6.81
CA ASP A 80 7.37 -4.54 8.07
C ASP A 80 8.59 -4.49 9.00
N LEU A 81 9.80 -4.68 8.49
CA LEU A 81 11.00 -4.91 9.30
C LEU A 81 12.00 -3.76 9.23
N GLY A 82 11.90 -2.87 8.26
CA GLY A 82 13.00 -1.96 7.91
C GLY A 82 14.17 -2.69 7.25
N ASP A 83 13.92 -3.81 6.57
CA ASP A 83 14.95 -4.61 5.88
C ASP A 83 15.48 -3.84 4.65
N THR A 84 16.50 -3.01 4.86
CA THR A 84 17.10 -2.18 3.80
C THR A 84 17.79 -3.02 2.73
N LEU A 85 18.31 -4.20 3.08
CA LEU A 85 18.88 -5.13 2.10
C LEU A 85 17.81 -5.68 1.16
N ALA A 86 16.59 -5.93 1.67
CA ALA A 86 15.47 -6.30 0.82
C ALA A 86 15.08 -5.16 -0.14
N LEU A 87 15.10 -3.91 0.33
CA LEU A 87 14.87 -2.73 -0.51
C LEU A 87 15.92 -2.59 -1.63
N GLU A 88 17.21 -2.71 -1.29
CA GLU A 88 18.32 -2.65 -2.25
C GLU A 88 18.18 -3.73 -3.32
N LYS A 89 17.99 -4.98 -2.91
CA LYS A 89 17.77 -6.11 -3.84
C LYS A 89 16.53 -5.92 -4.71
N ALA A 90 15.49 -5.29 -4.18
CA ALA A 90 14.31 -4.97 -4.96
C ALA A 90 14.64 -3.95 -6.06
N ALA A 91 15.32 -2.86 -5.71
CA ALA A 91 15.70 -1.83 -6.67
C ALA A 91 16.63 -2.37 -7.78
N GLU A 92 17.62 -3.19 -7.41
CA GLU A 92 18.53 -3.85 -8.37
C GLU A 92 17.77 -4.78 -9.31
N GLU A 93 17.00 -5.73 -8.76
CA GLU A 93 16.35 -6.74 -9.59
C GLU A 93 15.22 -6.15 -10.46
N LEU A 94 14.46 -5.16 -9.94
CA LEU A 94 13.45 -4.46 -10.72
C LEU A 94 14.06 -3.63 -11.85
N ALA A 95 15.31 -3.18 -11.74
CA ALA A 95 15.99 -2.46 -12.81
C ALA A 95 16.41 -3.38 -13.95
N ASP A 96 16.74 -4.64 -13.65
CA ASP A 96 17.33 -5.59 -14.60
C ASP A 96 16.32 -6.57 -15.19
N CYS A 97 15.30 -6.97 -14.43
CA CYS A 97 14.37 -8.00 -14.88
C CYS A 97 13.37 -7.47 -15.92
N GLN A 98 13.01 -8.33 -16.88
CA GLN A 98 12.04 -8.03 -17.92
C GLN A 98 10.69 -8.65 -17.55
N ALA A 99 9.64 -7.84 -17.60
CA ALA A 99 8.26 -8.28 -17.54
C ALA A 99 7.52 -7.74 -18.77
N ASP A 100 6.31 -8.24 -19.02
CA ASP A 100 5.52 -7.87 -20.20
C ASP A 100 4.22 -7.16 -19.83
N GLY A 101 3.76 -6.28 -20.70
CA GLY A 101 2.45 -5.62 -20.60
C GLY A 101 2.24 -4.93 -19.26
N ALA A 102 1.10 -5.20 -18.61
CA ALA A 102 0.74 -4.58 -17.34
C ALA A 102 1.70 -4.92 -16.19
N TRP A 103 2.32 -6.11 -16.23
CA TRP A 103 3.31 -6.50 -15.23
C TRP A 103 4.59 -5.67 -15.34
N ASP A 104 5.00 -5.26 -16.55
CA ASP A 104 6.12 -4.34 -16.73
C ASP A 104 5.81 -2.94 -16.19
N VAL A 105 4.57 -2.46 -16.37
CA VAL A 105 4.15 -1.18 -15.80
C VAL A 105 4.18 -1.23 -14.27
N LEU A 106 3.71 -2.34 -13.68
CA LEU A 106 3.79 -2.53 -12.22
C LEU A 106 5.25 -2.62 -11.74
N ARG A 107 6.13 -3.33 -12.47
CA ARG A 107 7.58 -3.36 -12.21
C ARG A 107 8.18 -1.95 -12.19
N GLU A 108 7.88 -1.11 -13.19
CA GLU A 108 8.37 0.28 -13.24
C GLU A 108 7.83 1.12 -12.08
N PHE A 109 6.59 0.89 -11.67
CA PHE A 109 5.98 1.55 -10.52
C PHE A 109 6.71 1.19 -9.23
N GLU A 110 6.95 -0.10 -8.98
CA GLU A 110 7.71 -0.60 -7.83
C GLU A 110 9.15 -0.07 -7.82
N LEU A 111 9.79 0.00 -8.98
CA LEU A 111 11.15 0.55 -9.10
C LEU A 111 11.18 2.04 -8.74
N GLY A 112 10.14 2.78 -9.15
CA GLY A 112 9.96 4.18 -8.78
C GLY A 112 9.84 4.36 -7.27
N TYR A 113 9.04 3.52 -6.61
CA TYR A 113 8.93 3.49 -5.16
C TYR A 113 10.27 3.15 -4.49
N ALA A 114 10.92 2.07 -4.92
CA ALA A 114 12.18 1.61 -4.33
C ALA A 114 13.28 2.69 -4.41
N LYS A 115 13.42 3.35 -5.57
CA LYS A 115 14.34 4.48 -5.75
C LYS A 115 14.01 5.67 -4.86
N SER A 116 12.74 5.99 -4.69
CA SER A 116 12.31 7.06 -3.77
C SER A 116 12.68 6.74 -2.32
N ALA A 117 12.42 5.51 -1.87
CA ALA A 117 12.78 5.06 -0.53
C ALA A 117 14.30 5.10 -0.29
N GLN A 118 15.11 4.82 -1.31
CA GLN A 118 16.58 4.95 -1.24
C GLN A 118 17.09 6.40 -1.31
N GLY A 119 16.22 7.41 -1.26
CA GLY A 119 16.60 8.83 -1.30
C GLY A 119 16.79 9.41 -2.71
N HIS A 120 16.50 8.65 -3.77
CA HIS A 120 16.47 9.17 -5.14
C HIS A 120 15.11 9.74 -5.53
N SER A 121 14.48 10.51 -4.62
CA SER A 121 13.07 10.92 -4.67
C SER A 121 12.64 11.56 -5.99
N PHE A 122 13.48 12.40 -6.61
CA PHE A 122 13.15 13.00 -7.91
C PHE A 122 13.06 11.96 -9.04
N LYS A 123 14.07 11.09 -9.18
CA LYS A 123 14.10 10.05 -10.21
C LYS A 123 13.02 9.00 -9.95
N GLY A 124 12.81 8.63 -8.69
CA GLY A 124 11.77 7.69 -8.27
C GLY A 124 10.36 8.22 -8.54
N ALA A 125 10.09 9.48 -8.21
CA ALA A 125 8.80 10.13 -8.51
C ALA A 125 8.52 10.21 -10.01
N LEU A 126 9.51 10.55 -10.83
CA LEU A 126 9.37 10.57 -12.29
C LEU A 126 9.08 9.18 -12.88
N ALA A 127 9.76 8.14 -12.39
CA ALA A 127 9.51 6.76 -12.79
C ALA A 127 8.08 6.32 -12.41
N THR A 128 7.69 6.57 -11.16
CA THR A 128 6.35 6.26 -10.64
C THR A 128 5.27 6.95 -11.46
N ARG A 129 5.41 8.26 -11.74
CA ARG A 129 4.48 9.03 -12.56
C ARG A 129 4.31 8.42 -13.96
N ARG A 130 5.42 8.13 -14.62
CA ARG A 130 5.41 7.58 -15.98
C ARG A 130 4.74 6.21 -16.04
N ALA A 131 5.01 5.35 -15.05
CA ALA A 131 4.37 4.04 -14.94
C ALA A 131 2.86 4.20 -14.66
N ALA A 132 2.48 4.98 -13.65
CA ALA A 132 1.09 5.20 -13.27
C ALA A 132 0.24 5.75 -14.42
N LYS A 133 0.78 6.71 -15.20
CA LYS A 133 0.07 7.29 -16.35
C LYS A 133 -0.24 6.28 -17.46
N LYS A 134 0.49 5.17 -17.58
CA LYS A 134 0.13 4.08 -18.51
C LYS A 134 -1.18 3.37 -18.11
N PHE A 135 -1.64 3.54 -16.87
CA PHE A 135 -2.89 2.95 -16.38
C PHE A 135 -4.05 3.96 -16.25
N GLU A 136 -3.86 5.23 -16.61
CA GLU A 136 -4.88 6.28 -16.50
C GLU A 136 -6.20 5.90 -17.18
N ASP A 137 -6.12 5.47 -18.45
CA ASP A 137 -7.29 5.10 -19.26
C ASP A 137 -7.57 3.58 -19.28
N SER A 138 -6.88 2.80 -18.46
CA SER A 138 -7.01 1.33 -18.45
C SER A 138 -8.43 0.92 -18.08
N GLN A 139 -9.02 -0.02 -18.82
CA GLN A 139 -10.32 -0.63 -18.46
C GLN A 139 -10.18 -1.72 -17.39
N ASP A 140 -8.95 -2.17 -17.09
CA ASP A 140 -8.68 -3.05 -15.95
C ASP A 140 -8.80 -2.26 -14.66
N LYS A 141 -9.63 -2.77 -13.74
CA LYS A 141 -9.94 -2.07 -12.49
C LYS A 141 -8.76 -2.04 -11.51
N ASP A 142 -7.91 -3.06 -11.47
CA ASP A 142 -6.72 -3.06 -10.62
C ASP A 142 -5.66 -2.09 -11.17
N ALA A 143 -5.50 -2.04 -12.49
CA ALA A 143 -4.66 -1.02 -13.14
C ALA A 143 -5.14 0.39 -12.82
N ARG A 144 -6.45 0.64 -12.96
CA ARG A 144 -7.05 1.94 -12.64
C ARG A 144 -6.93 2.28 -11.15
N ALA A 145 -6.97 1.28 -10.26
CA ALA A 145 -6.71 1.49 -8.83
C ALA A 145 -5.24 1.85 -8.53
N ILE A 146 -4.26 1.22 -9.22
CA ILE A 146 -2.85 1.63 -9.13
C ILE A 146 -2.68 3.09 -9.57
N TYR A 147 -3.32 3.48 -10.68
CA TYR A 147 -3.34 4.88 -11.12
C TYR A 147 -3.99 5.79 -10.07
N SER A 148 -5.12 5.38 -9.49
CA SER A 148 -5.86 6.17 -8.50
C SER A 148 -5.05 6.49 -7.25
N ILE A 149 -4.13 5.60 -6.83
CA ILE A 149 -3.19 5.92 -5.74
C ILE A 149 -2.34 7.13 -6.10
N TYR A 150 -1.72 7.10 -7.29
CA TYR A 150 -0.86 8.19 -7.76
C TYR A 150 -1.64 9.49 -7.98
N ALA A 151 -2.76 9.40 -8.70
CA ALA A 151 -3.58 10.55 -9.05
C ALA A 151 -4.12 11.26 -7.81
N TYR A 152 -4.60 10.51 -6.81
CA TYR A 152 -5.08 11.08 -5.54
C TYR A 152 -4.03 12.00 -4.90
N TYR A 153 -2.79 11.54 -4.73
CA TYR A 153 -1.75 12.34 -4.07
C TYR A 153 -1.27 13.51 -4.93
N VAL A 154 -1.33 13.40 -6.26
CA VAL A 154 -1.07 14.53 -7.15
C VAL A 154 -2.15 15.61 -6.97
N GLU A 155 -3.42 15.22 -6.97
CA GLU A 155 -4.54 16.15 -6.82
C GLU A 155 -4.59 16.75 -5.41
N ASP A 156 -4.26 15.97 -4.38
CA ASP A 156 -4.15 16.46 -3.01
C ASP A 156 -3.04 17.51 -2.85
N GLY A 157 -1.85 17.22 -3.38
CA GLY A 157 -0.69 18.11 -3.27
C GLY A 157 -0.73 19.32 -4.20
N PHE A 158 -1.40 19.21 -5.36
CA PHE A 158 -1.40 20.24 -6.41
C PHE A 158 -2.79 20.79 -6.77
N GLY A 159 -3.84 20.43 -6.03
CA GLY A 159 -5.21 20.88 -6.29
C GLY A 159 -5.44 22.39 -6.15
N PHE A 160 -4.48 23.12 -5.56
CA PHE A 160 -4.50 24.59 -5.55
C PHE A 160 -4.25 25.22 -6.94
N LEU A 161 -3.75 24.44 -7.90
CA LEU A 161 -3.52 24.90 -9.27
C LEU A 161 -4.80 24.79 -10.10
N PRO A 162 -5.20 25.84 -10.86
CA PRO A 162 -6.52 25.91 -11.49
C PRO A 162 -6.74 24.92 -12.65
N PHE A 163 -5.71 24.20 -13.09
CA PHE A 163 -5.76 23.20 -14.16
C PHE A 163 -5.74 21.76 -13.65
N ILE A 164 -5.73 21.56 -12.33
CA ILE A 164 -5.87 20.26 -11.71
C ILE A 164 -7.33 20.08 -11.31
N SER A 165 -7.99 19.07 -11.88
CA SER A 165 -9.32 18.65 -11.45
C SER A 165 -9.20 17.91 -10.12
N ASP A 166 -10.20 18.04 -9.25
CA ASP A 166 -10.30 17.24 -8.01
C ASP A 166 -11.25 16.07 -8.27
N ASP A 167 -10.69 14.90 -8.57
CA ASP A 167 -11.42 13.63 -8.76
C ASP A 167 -11.16 12.65 -7.61
N ARG A 168 -10.61 13.14 -6.49
CA ARG A 168 -10.18 12.31 -5.34
C ARG A 168 -11.29 11.43 -4.79
N GLU A 169 -12.53 11.90 -4.77
CA GLU A 169 -13.68 11.09 -4.31
C GLU A 169 -13.95 9.88 -5.22
N ASN A 170 -13.73 10.00 -6.54
CA ASN A 170 -13.88 8.87 -7.44
C ASN A 170 -12.68 7.91 -7.32
N HIS A 171 -11.47 8.42 -7.11
CA HIS A 171 -10.31 7.60 -6.77
C HIS A 171 -10.54 6.78 -5.50
N LEU A 172 -11.11 7.37 -4.45
CA LEU A 172 -11.46 6.67 -3.21
C LEU A 172 -12.49 5.55 -3.46
N LYS A 173 -13.52 5.79 -4.28
CA LYS A 173 -14.51 4.73 -4.64
C LYS A 173 -13.87 3.57 -5.38
N ILE A 174 -12.97 3.83 -6.32
CA ILE A 174 -12.22 2.79 -7.04
C ILE A 174 -11.39 1.99 -6.04
N LEU A 175 -10.66 2.67 -5.16
CA LEU A 175 -9.83 2.02 -4.15
C LEU A 175 -10.65 1.20 -3.15
N GLU A 176 -11.82 1.66 -2.74
CA GLU A 176 -12.75 0.88 -1.89
C GLU A 176 -13.16 -0.44 -2.55
N GLU A 177 -13.62 -0.39 -3.80
CA GLU A 177 -13.98 -1.59 -4.55
C GLU A 177 -12.79 -2.55 -4.63
N ARG A 178 -11.60 -2.04 -4.94
CA ARG A 178 -10.42 -2.90 -5.19
C ARG A 178 -9.76 -3.40 -3.92
N ALA A 179 -9.77 -2.64 -2.82
CA ALA A 179 -9.38 -3.13 -1.50
C ALA A 179 -10.30 -4.24 -0.99
N ALA A 180 -11.59 -4.21 -1.36
CA ALA A 180 -12.53 -5.27 -1.03
C ALA A 180 -12.35 -6.51 -1.93
N HIS A 181 -12.13 -6.34 -3.24
CA HIS A 181 -12.33 -7.41 -4.21
C HIS A 181 -11.12 -7.78 -5.09
N SER A 182 -10.00 -7.07 -5.02
CA SER A 182 -8.83 -7.45 -5.82
C SER A 182 -8.30 -8.83 -5.41
N PRO A 183 -8.12 -9.76 -6.35
CA PRO A 183 -7.68 -11.11 -6.03
C PRO A 183 -6.22 -11.18 -5.60
N LEU A 184 -5.40 -10.18 -5.95
CA LEU A 184 -3.96 -10.20 -5.74
C LEU A 184 -3.45 -8.95 -5.02
N PHE A 185 -4.02 -7.79 -5.33
CA PHE A 185 -3.47 -6.49 -4.93
C PHE A 185 -4.31 -5.78 -3.85
N TRP A 186 -5.30 -6.45 -3.26
CA TRP A 186 -6.22 -5.80 -2.32
C TRP A 186 -5.51 -5.08 -1.17
N ALA A 187 -4.41 -5.63 -0.67
CA ALA A 187 -3.63 -5.01 0.41
C ALA A 187 -2.84 -3.78 -0.07
N ILE A 188 -2.40 -3.77 -1.33
CA ILE A 188 -1.76 -2.61 -1.98
C ILE A 188 -2.75 -1.44 -2.07
N PHE A 189 -4.05 -1.72 -2.21
CA PHE A 189 -5.10 -0.70 -2.25
C PHE A 189 -5.60 -0.32 -0.86
N ALA A 190 -5.78 -1.29 0.04
CA ALA A 190 -6.31 -1.07 1.38
C ALA A 190 -5.42 -0.16 2.23
N THR A 191 -4.10 -0.34 2.15
CA THR A 191 -3.13 0.45 2.92
C THR A 191 -3.21 1.95 2.60
N PRO A 192 -3.01 2.41 1.35
CA PRO A 192 -3.14 3.83 1.02
C PRO A 192 -4.57 4.34 1.23
N LEU A 193 -5.61 3.56 0.92
CA LEU A 193 -7.00 3.97 1.17
C LEU A 193 -7.25 4.33 2.64
N ALA A 194 -6.76 3.51 3.59
CA ALA A 194 -6.87 3.82 5.01
C ALA A 194 -6.13 5.11 5.38
N TRP A 195 -4.93 5.33 4.83
CA TRP A 195 -4.17 6.56 5.07
C TRP A 195 -4.82 7.80 4.41
N MET A 196 -5.41 7.66 3.23
CA MET A 196 -6.15 8.76 2.58
C MET A 196 -7.37 9.18 3.41
N TYR A 197 -8.14 8.23 3.94
CA TYR A 197 -9.22 8.56 4.89
C TYR A 197 -8.68 9.19 6.18
N TYR A 198 -7.55 8.70 6.70
CA TYR A 198 -6.90 9.28 7.86
C TYR A 198 -6.48 10.73 7.63
N ASP A 199 -5.90 11.03 6.47
CA ASP A 199 -5.44 12.38 6.08
C ASP A 199 -6.63 13.34 5.91
N LYS A 200 -7.78 12.83 5.47
CA LYS A 200 -9.07 13.54 5.44
C LYS A 200 -9.76 13.66 6.82
N GLU A 201 -9.12 13.19 7.88
CA GLU A 201 -9.69 13.10 9.24
C GLU A 201 -10.94 12.21 9.36
N GLU A 202 -11.19 11.36 8.37
CA GLU A 202 -12.30 10.39 8.34
C GLU A 202 -11.90 9.09 9.05
N TYR A 203 -11.52 9.21 10.33
CA TYR A 203 -10.93 8.11 11.10
C TYR A 203 -11.82 6.87 11.23
N ASP A 204 -13.14 7.04 11.23
CA ASP A 204 -14.10 5.91 11.26
C ASP A 204 -14.03 5.08 9.97
N LYS A 205 -13.93 5.74 8.81
CA LYS A 205 -13.77 5.03 7.52
C LYS A 205 -12.41 4.37 7.42
N ALA A 206 -11.36 5.07 7.85
CA ALA A 206 -10.01 4.52 7.89
C ALA A 206 -9.95 3.26 8.78
N LEU A 207 -10.54 3.33 9.99
CA LEU A 207 -10.65 2.18 10.89
C LEU A 207 -11.45 1.03 10.24
N ALA A 208 -12.56 1.32 9.57
CA ALA A 208 -13.36 0.29 8.90
C ALA A 208 -12.57 -0.42 7.79
N VAL A 209 -11.75 0.28 7.01
CA VAL A 209 -10.85 -0.32 6.00
C VAL A 209 -9.85 -1.26 6.66
N VAL A 210 -9.22 -0.82 7.75
CA VAL A 210 -8.24 -1.62 8.51
C VAL A 210 -8.90 -2.86 9.13
N GLU A 211 -10.11 -2.73 9.69
CA GLU A 211 -10.83 -3.87 10.27
C GLU A 211 -11.24 -4.91 9.22
N ARG A 212 -11.68 -4.48 8.03
CA ARG A 212 -11.90 -5.40 6.89
C ARG A 212 -10.60 -6.10 6.47
N SER A 213 -9.47 -5.39 6.52
CA SER A 213 -8.15 -5.92 6.17
C SER A 213 -7.67 -6.95 7.20
N LEU A 214 -7.90 -6.70 8.49
CA LEU A 214 -7.64 -7.63 9.58
C LEU A 214 -8.58 -8.84 9.55
N ALA A 215 -9.81 -8.71 9.04
CA ALA A 215 -10.67 -9.88 8.82
C ALA A 215 -10.08 -10.85 7.78
N LYS A 216 -9.35 -10.34 6.78
CA LYS A 216 -8.63 -11.14 5.77
C LYS A 216 -7.28 -11.65 6.28
N SER A 217 -6.52 -10.83 7.00
CA SER A 217 -5.21 -11.18 7.58
C SER A 217 -5.12 -10.78 9.06
N PRO A 218 -5.67 -11.60 9.98
CA PRO A 218 -5.82 -11.23 11.40
C PRO A 218 -4.52 -11.00 12.16
N LYS A 219 -3.40 -11.52 11.65
CA LYS A 219 -2.08 -11.44 12.26
C LYS A 219 -1.13 -10.50 11.53
N ASN A 220 -1.63 -9.73 10.55
CA ASN A 220 -0.79 -8.78 9.83
C ASN A 220 -0.37 -7.65 10.79
N PRO A 221 0.94 -7.49 11.09
CA PRO A 221 1.40 -6.56 12.10
C PRO A 221 1.27 -5.10 11.64
N ILE A 222 1.34 -4.83 10.34
CA ILE A 222 1.16 -3.49 9.77
C ILE A 222 -0.28 -3.03 9.97
N PHE A 223 -1.27 -3.85 9.61
CA PHE A 223 -2.69 -3.53 9.84
C PHE A 223 -3.04 -3.41 11.32
N ILE A 224 -2.40 -4.21 12.19
CA ILE A 224 -2.56 -4.07 13.64
C ILE A 224 -2.07 -2.69 14.11
N GLN A 225 -0.88 -2.24 13.68
CA GLN A 225 -0.40 -0.90 14.01
C GLN A 225 -1.28 0.20 13.41
N MET A 226 -1.71 0.06 12.16
CA MET A 226 -2.62 1.03 11.53
C MET A 226 -3.92 1.16 12.33
N LYS A 227 -4.48 0.07 12.85
CA LYS A 227 -5.65 0.12 13.73
C LYS A 227 -5.38 1.00 14.95
N ALA A 228 -4.21 0.86 15.57
CA ALA A 228 -3.83 1.67 16.73
C ALA A 228 -3.65 3.15 16.37
N ASP A 229 -3.11 3.47 15.19
CA ASP A 229 -3.05 4.85 14.67
C ASP A 229 -4.46 5.47 14.53
N MET A 230 -5.43 4.71 14.01
CA MET A 230 -6.82 5.18 13.89
C MET A 230 -7.45 5.41 15.27
N LEU A 231 -7.28 4.46 16.19
CA LEU A 231 -7.79 4.55 17.56
C LEU A 231 -7.20 5.73 18.32
N TYR A 232 -5.90 5.99 18.13
CA TYR A 232 -5.23 7.14 18.72
C TYR A 232 -5.87 8.46 18.26
N LYS A 233 -6.15 8.62 16.97
CA LYS A 233 -6.81 9.82 16.44
C LYS A 233 -8.25 9.97 16.91
N GLN A 234 -8.95 8.86 17.15
CA GLN A 234 -10.26 8.84 17.82
C GLN A 234 -10.16 9.09 19.34
N LYS A 235 -8.98 9.39 19.89
CA LYS A 235 -8.72 9.60 21.32
C LYS A 235 -8.98 8.36 22.19
N ARG A 236 -9.04 7.17 21.59
CA ARG A 236 -9.19 5.88 22.27
C ARG A 236 -7.82 5.38 22.75
N TYR A 237 -7.18 6.19 23.60
CA TYR A 237 -5.77 6.03 23.97
C TYR A 237 -5.44 4.71 24.65
N ALA A 238 -6.32 4.21 25.52
CA ALA A 238 -6.09 2.94 26.21
C ALA A 238 -6.01 1.75 25.24
N GLU A 239 -6.91 1.72 24.25
CA GLU A 239 -6.94 0.67 23.23
C GLU A 239 -5.75 0.78 22.27
N ALA A 240 -5.42 1.99 21.82
CA ALA A 240 -4.26 2.24 20.97
C ALA A 240 -2.95 1.84 21.66
N ALA A 241 -2.77 2.22 22.93
CA ALA A 241 -1.58 1.86 23.71
C ALA A 241 -1.46 0.35 23.88
N ALA A 242 -2.53 -0.35 24.25
CA ALA A 242 -2.50 -1.81 24.42
C ALA A 242 -2.07 -2.54 23.13
N ILE A 243 -2.53 -2.06 21.97
CA ILE A 243 -2.11 -2.62 20.68
C ILE A 243 -0.60 -2.37 20.44
N TYR A 244 -0.10 -1.16 20.67
CA TYR A 244 1.32 -0.87 20.44
C TYR A 244 2.24 -1.57 21.45
N GLU A 245 1.81 -1.80 22.69
CA GLU A 245 2.56 -2.60 23.67
C GLU A 245 2.73 -4.03 23.18
N ASN A 246 1.62 -4.66 22.78
CA ASN A 246 1.65 -6.01 22.21
C ASN A 246 2.47 -6.07 20.93
N SER A 247 2.30 -5.08 20.03
CA SER A 247 3.09 -4.96 18.81
C SER A 247 4.58 -4.86 19.11
N ALA A 248 5.00 -4.01 20.04
CA ALA A 248 6.41 -3.86 20.40
C ALA A 248 6.99 -5.18 20.95
N ALA A 249 6.24 -5.89 21.80
CA ALA A 249 6.66 -7.20 22.32
C ALA A 249 6.80 -8.25 21.21
N GLU A 250 5.83 -8.33 20.30
CA GLU A 250 5.85 -9.27 19.18
C GLU A 250 6.99 -8.98 18.19
N TYR A 251 7.24 -7.72 17.84
CA TYR A 251 8.39 -7.36 17.01
C TYR A 251 9.72 -7.70 17.68
N LEU A 252 9.86 -7.41 18.98
CA LEU A 252 11.08 -7.77 19.71
C LEU A 252 11.35 -9.29 19.67
N LYS A 253 10.30 -10.10 19.83
CA LYS A 253 10.38 -11.57 19.74
C LYS A 253 10.67 -12.07 18.32
N ARG A 254 10.02 -11.49 17.31
CA ARG A 254 10.05 -11.99 15.93
C ARG A 254 11.26 -11.48 15.13
N SER A 255 11.65 -10.24 15.35
CA SER A 255 12.64 -9.53 14.53
C SER A 255 13.63 -8.67 15.32
N GLY A 256 13.51 -8.60 16.65
CA GLY A 256 14.27 -7.66 17.45
C GLY A 256 13.79 -6.22 17.28
N LYS A 257 14.70 -5.25 17.50
CA LYS A 257 14.41 -3.81 17.46
C LYS A 257 14.35 -3.27 16.02
N SER A 258 13.37 -3.73 15.25
CA SER A 258 13.09 -3.28 13.87
C SER A 258 12.59 -1.83 13.79
N VAL A 259 12.47 -1.28 12.57
CA VAL A 259 11.81 0.03 12.36
C VAL A 259 10.41 0.04 12.98
N ARG A 260 9.60 -1.00 12.73
CA ARG A 260 8.24 -1.08 13.29
C ARG A 260 8.20 -1.29 14.80
N TYR A 261 9.22 -1.89 15.42
CA TYR A 261 9.38 -1.86 16.87
C TYR A 261 9.53 -0.42 17.38
N PHE A 262 10.44 0.36 16.80
CA PHE A 262 10.64 1.74 17.23
C PHE A 262 9.48 2.66 16.85
N CYS A 263 8.74 2.37 15.78
CA CYS A 263 7.46 3.01 15.50
C CYS A 263 6.46 2.78 16.64
N ALA A 264 6.37 1.54 17.16
CA ALA A 264 5.51 1.25 18.31
C ALA A 264 5.95 2.01 19.56
N ILE A 265 7.26 2.08 19.84
CA ILE A 265 7.82 2.84 20.96
C ILE A 265 7.52 4.34 20.85
N GLY A 266 7.77 4.96 19.69
CA GLY A 266 7.46 6.37 19.47
C GLY A 266 5.96 6.66 19.58
N ASN A 267 5.13 5.76 19.05
CA ASN A 267 3.67 5.85 19.19
C ASN A 267 3.23 5.77 20.66
N LEU A 268 3.77 4.83 21.44
CA LEU A 268 3.48 4.73 22.87
C LEU A 268 3.84 6.00 23.62
N ALA A 269 4.99 6.62 23.31
CA ALA A 269 5.39 7.87 23.93
C ALA A 269 4.34 8.97 23.71
N ARG A 270 3.95 9.24 22.45
CA ARG A 270 2.95 10.29 22.16
C ARG A 270 1.55 9.96 22.69
N ILE A 271 1.13 8.68 22.62
CA ILE A 271 -0.17 8.23 23.13
C ILE A 271 -0.25 8.43 24.64
N TYR A 272 0.81 8.03 25.36
CA TYR A 272 0.83 8.19 26.82
C TYR A 272 0.89 9.63 27.26
N LEU A 273 1.59 10.50 26.51
CA LEU A 273 1.57 11.94 26.79
C LEU A 273 0.14 12.49 26.66
N ASP A 274 -0.55 12.21 25.55
CA ASP A 274 -1.89 12.73 25.27
C ASP A 274 -2.97 12.11 26.17
N ALA A 275 -2.69 10.95 26.76
CA ALA A 275 -3.49 10.32 27.81
C ALA A 275 -3.18 10.83 29.23
N GLY A 276 -2.27 11.79 29.41
CA GLY A 276 -1.88 12.32 30.71
C GLY A 276 -1.00 11.38 31.55
N LYS A 277 -0.43 10.33 30.95
CA LYS A 277 0.45 9.34 31.61
C LYS A 277 1.93 9.69 31.40
N GLU A 278 2.35 10.83 31.93
CA GLU A 278 3.68 11.42 31.66
C GLU A 278 4.86 10.48 31.96
N ASN A 279 4.80 9.72 33.05
CA ASN A 279 5.86 8.78 33.41
C ASN A 279 6.03 7.68 32.35
N LEU A 280 4.92 7.09 31.86
CA LEU A 280 4.97 6.07 30.81
C LEU A 280 5.41 6.66 29.46
N SER A 281 4.99 7.89 29.17
CA SER A 281 5.46 8.63 28.00
C SER A 281 6.98 8.76 28.01
N ARG A 282 7.54 9.26 29.13
CA ARG A 282 8.98 9.46 29.29
C ARG A 282 9.76 8.15 29.19
N GLN A 283 9.29 7.10 29.86
CA GLN A 283 9.91 5.77 29.78
C GLN A 283 9.97 5.23 28.34
N ASN A 284 8.96 5.49 27.51
CA ASN A 284 9.00 5.07 26.11
C ASN A 284 9.85 6.00 25.25
N ALA A 285 9.82 7.31 25.47
CA ALA A 285 10.70 8.26 24.79
C ALA A 285 12.19 7.95 25.05
N GLU A 286 12.55 7.59 26.29
CA GLU A 286 13.93 7.24 26.65
C GLU A 286 14.48 6.03 25.87
N LYS A 287 13.61 5.09 25.46
CA LYS A 287 14.00 3.94 24.61
C LYS A 287 14.44 4.37 23.21
N LEU A 288 14.13 5.60 22.76
CA LEU A 288 14.64 6.15 21.50
C LEU A 288 16.11 6.59 21.60
N ASN A 289 16.70 6.64 22.79
CA ASN A 289 18.15 6.85 22.96
C ASN A 289 19.00 5.61 22.62
N ASP A 290 18.34 4.48 22.37
CA ASP A 290 18.99 3.20 22.08
C ASP A 290 19.92 3.31 20.85
N PRO A 291 21.16 2.80 20.91
CA PRO A 291 22.06 2.81 19.75
C PRO A 291 21.49 2.14 18.50
N ASP A 292 20.57 1.18 18.65
CA ASP A 292 19.92 0.53 17.51
C ASP A 292 18.90 1.46 16.83
N TYR A 293 18.25 2.36 17.58
CA TYR A 293 17.38 3.40 17.00
C TYR A 293 18.17 4.31 16.06
N LYS A 294 19.34 4.78 16.51
CA LYS A 294 20.20 5.70 15.74
C LYS A 294 20.60 5.13 14.38
N LYS A 295 20.75 3.80 14.26
CA LYS A 295 21.10 3.13 13.00
C LYS A 295 19.96 3.19 11.97
N ILE A 296 18.72 3.31 12.44
CA ILE A 296 17.52 3.23 11.60
C ILE A 296 16.68 4.51 11.60
N GLU A 297 17.14 5.57 12.27
CA GLU A 297 16.42 6.83 12.45
C GLU A 297 15.93 7.42 11.12
N ASN A 298 16.74 7.35 10.08
CA ASN A 298 16.41 7.85 8.74
C ASN A 298 15.27 7.08 8.05
N TRP A 299 14.93 5.90 8.56
CA TRP A 299 13.85 5.03 8.06
C TRP A 299 12.57 5.16 8.87
N MET A 300 12.57 6.00 9.91
CA MET A 300 11.37 6.28 10.69
C MET A 300 10.38 7.12 9.88
N PRO A 301 9.07 6.91 10.03
CA PRO A 301 8.07 7.75 9.39
C PRO A 301 8.24 9.23 9.78
N GLU A 302 8.39 10.11 8.80
CA GLU A 302 8.62 11.54 9.02
C GLU A 302 7.51 12.18 9.88
N SER A 303 6.25 11.78 9.64
CA SER A 303 5.09 12.25 10.39
C SER A 303 5.19 11.94 11.88
N LEU A 304 5.67 10.74 12.24
CA LEU A 304 5.90 10.34 13.63
C LEU A 304 7.06 11.13 14.25
N VAL A 305 8.20 11.21 13.55
CA VAL A 305 9.38 11.95 14.02
C VAL A 305 9.06 13.42 14.26
N LYS A 306 8.33 14.06 13.35
CA LYS A 306 7.91 15.46 13.47
C LYS A 306 7.00 15.69 14.69
N ASP A 307 6.05 14.77 14.94
CA ASP A 307 5.15 14.86 16.09
C ASP A 307 5.92 14.66 17.42
N LEU A 308 6.84 13.68 17.47
CA LEU A 308 7.71 13.46 18.63
C LEU A 308 8.57 14.69 18.95
N LYS A 309 9.17 15.32 17.93
CA LYS A 309 9.95 16.56 18.08
C LYS A 309 9.08 17.70 18.60
N LYS A 310 7.88 17.89 18.02
CA LYS A 310 6.91 18.91 18.46
C LYS A 310 6.52 18.72 19.93
N LYS A 311 6.37 17.47 20.39
CA LYS A 311 6.02 17.10 21.76
C LYS A 311 7.23 17.03 22.72
N LYS A 312 8.45 17.33 22.26
CA LYS A 312 9.70 17.22 23.05
C LYS A 312 9.93 15.80 23.61
N LEU A 313 9.54 14.78 22.84
CA LEU A 313 9.73 13.36 23.14
C LEU A 313 10.85 12.73 22.29
N TYR A 314 11.49 13.53 21.46
CA TYR A 314 12.58 13.11 20.60
C TYR A 314 13.93 13.28 21.30
N PRO A 315 14.87 12.32 21.17
CA PRO A 315 16.19 12.40 21.78
C PRO A 315 17.06 13.55 21.26
#